data_AF-A0A3M0ZKZ8-F1
#
_entry.id   AF-A0A3M0ZKZ8-F1
#
_cell.length_a   1.000
_cell.length_b   1.000
_cell.length_c   1.000
_cell.angle_alpha   90.00
_cell.angle_beta   90.00
_cell.angle_gamma   90.00
#
_symmetry.space_group_name_H-M   'P 1'
#
loop_
_entity.id
_entity.type
_entity.pdbx_description
1 polymer ?
#
loop_
_entity_poly.entity_id
_entity_poly.type
_entity_poly.pdbx_seq_one_letter_code
_entity_poly.pdbx_strand_id
1 'polypeptide(L)'
;MRLSEEVKKQAREKLGALTVFTLAQMMEVLSCSRRTAQRILKEWGCVTSYNANAAYYALPEVARFDSDGIWRHGPARFSIFGNLSETVIGLIQRAPEGMSADELSQVLGVRMGSFVKALVESGKLFREKIGHRYVYFSMDDQVRAAQTRKRQEMHWATRGLSQMDAISVLVEFIKDPTLGPAQLAERLRPRIPTVSEGAIVYFFEKHGIDFKSKKKRFVRSHKASSPSCRSCCSSGAGP
;
A
#
# COMPACT_ATOMS: atom_id res chain seq x y z
N MET A 1 -37.83 31.39 6.89
CA MET A 1 -37.41 32.00 8.17
C MET A 1 -35.90 32.17 8.18
N ARG A 2 -35.41 33.41 8.25
CA ARG A 2 -33.97 33.74 8.34
C ARG A 2 -33.67 33.93 9.83
N LEU A 3 -32.91 33.02 10.43
CA LEU A 3 -32.47 33.13 11.82
C LEU A 3 -31.54 34.35 11.94
N SER A 4 -31.67 35.12 13.03
CA SER A 4 -30.78 36.25 13.31
C SER A 4 -29.36 35.76 13.60
N GLU A 5 -28.37 36.59 13.30
CA GLU A 5 -26.95 36.26 13.56
C GLU A 5 -26.68 36.07 15.06
N GLU A 6 -27.39 36.80 15.93
CA GLU A 6 -27.29 36.63 17.38
C GLU A 6 -27.73 35.23 17.84
N VAL A 7 -28.86 34.72 17.32
CA VAL A 7 -29.33 33.37 17.63
C VAL A 7 -28.34 32.32 17.15
N LYS A 8 -27.77 32.51 15.95
CA LYS A 8 -26.73 31.61 15.42
C LYS A 8 -25.48 31.60 16.31
N LYS A 9 -25.02 32.78 16.76
CA LYS A 9 -23.83 32.91 17.61
C LYS A 9 -24.02 32.20 18.96
N GLN A 10 -25.14 32.45 19.64
CA GLN A 10 -25.46 31.79 20.90
C GLN A 10 -25.61 30.28 20.75
N ALA A 11 -26.22 29.82 19.65
CA ALA A 11 -26.34 28.40 19.35
C ALA A 11 -24.97 27.73 19.13
N ARG A 12 -24.07 28.40 18.40
CA ARG A 12 -22.70 27.91 18.17
C ARG A 12 -21.94 27.75 19.48
N GLU A 13 -22.05 28.71 20.39
CA GLU A 13 -21.40 28.64 21.71
C GLU A 13 -21.92 27.47 22.55
N LYS A 14 -23.26 27.33 22.66
CA LYS A 14 -23.89 26.20 23.38
C LYS A 14 -23.49 24.84 22.81
N LEU A 15 -23.49 24.70 21.48
CA LEU A 15 -23.12 23.45 20.82
C LEU A 15 -21.61 23.18 20.92
N GLY A 16 -20.78 24.22 20.92
CA GLY A 16 -19.33 24.12 21.15
C GLY A 16 -18.98 23.53 22.51
N ALA A 17 -19.78 23.81 23.54
CA ALA A 17 -19.61 23.22 24.86
C ALA A 17 -19.85 21.69 24.90
N LEU A 18 -20.60 21.14 23.94
CA LEU A 18 -20.93 19.71 23.90
C LEU A 18 -19.85 18.84 23.23
N THR A 19 -18.81 19.43 22.62
CA THR A 19 -17.77 18.77 21.78
C THR A 19 -18.31 18.04 20.55
N VAL A 20 -19.29 17.15 20.72
CA VAL A 20 -20.03 16.45 19.68
C VAL A 20 -21.53 16.55 19.96
N PHE A 21 -22.32 16.81 18.93
CA PHE A 21 -23.78 16.96 19.02
C PHE A 21 -24.49 16.29 17.83
N THR A 22 -25.81 16.15 17.93
CA THR A 22 -26.67 15.55 16.91
C THR A 22 -27.52 16.60 16.20
N LEU A 23 -28.10 16.21 15.07
CA LEU A 23 -29.03 17.09 14.34
C LEU A 23 -30.26 17.47 15.19
N ALA A 24 -30.74 16.56 16.05
CA ALA A 24 -31.87 16.81 16.94
C ALA A 24 -31.53 17.90 17.97
N GLN A 25 -30.39 17.79 18.64
CA GLN A 25 -29.91 18.82 19.59
C GLN A 25 -29.72 20.17 18.90
N MET A 26 -29.20 20.18 17.68
CA MET A 26 -29.08 21.42 16.91
C MET A 26 -30.43 22.04 16.58
N MET A 27 -31.41 21.23 16.16
CA MET A 27 -32.76 21.70 15.85
C MET A 27 -33.45 22.27 17.08
N GLU A 28 -33.24 21.66 18.26
CA GLU A 28 -33.75 22.15 19.54
C GLU A 28 -33.13 23.50 19.90
N VAL A 29 -31.79 23.62 19.88
CA VAL A 29 -31.07 24.86 20.21
C VAL A 29 -31.44 26.01 19.28
N LEU A 30 -31.61 25.74 17.98
CA LEU A 30 -31.96 26.76 16.98
C LEU A 30 -33.46 26.94 16.78
N SER A 31 -34.29 26.10 17.41
CA SER A 31 -35.75 26.04 17.20
C SER A 31 -36.12 26.11 15.71
N CYS A 32 -35.49 25.25 14.90
CA CYS A 32 -35.59 25.32 13.44
C CYS A 32 -35.86 23.96 12.78
N SER A 33 -36.30 24.02 11.52
CA SER A 33 -36.53 22.81 10.73
C SER A 33 -35.24 22.05 10.45
N ARG A 34 -35.35 20.74 10.21
CA ARG A 34 -34.22 19.88 9.81
C ARG A 34 -33.42 20.44 8.64
N ARG A 35 -34.11 20.95 7.60
CA ARG A 35 -33.48 21.52 6.41
C ARG A 35 -32.69 22.80 6.73
N THR A 36 -33.21 23.61 7.65
CA THR A 36 -32.53 24.82 8.14
C THR A 36 -31.28 24.46 8.95
N ALA A 37 -31.38 23.50 9.87
CA ALA A 37 -30.25 23.02 10.65
C ALA A 37 -29.13 22.48 9.76
N GLN A 38 -29.46 21.63 8.76
CA GLN A 38 -28.48 21.11 7.79
C GLN A 38 -27.77 22.22 6.99
N ARG A 39 -28.51 23.26 6.58
CA ARG A 39 -27.92 24.43 5.91
C ARG A 39 -26.92 25.14 6.81
N ILE A 40 -27.26 25.31 8.09
CA ILE A 40 -26.39 25.96 9.07
C ILE A 40 -25.16 25.10 9.39
N LEU A 41 -25.28 23.77 9.47
CA LEU A 41 -24.13 22.88 9.63
C LEU A 41 -23.11 23.09 8.51
N LYS A 42 -23.59 23.18 7.27
CA LYS A 42 -22.75 23.45 6.10
C LYS A 42 -22.13 24.85 6.15
N GLU A 43 -22.91 25.86 6.52
CA GLU A 43 -22.46 27.25 6.71
C GLU A 43 -21.34 27.35 7.77
N TRP A 44 -21.44 26.55 8.83
CA TRP A 44 -20.47 26.52 9.93
C TRP A 44 -19.26 25.64 9.69
N GLY A 45 -19.23 24.88 8.59
CA GLY A 45 -18.15 23.96 8.27
C GLY A 45 -18.07 22.76 9.23
N CYS A 46 -19.17 22.38 9.88
CA CYS A 46 -19.15 21.29 10.87
C CYS A 46 -18.60 20.00 10.27
N VAL A 47 -17.71 19.33 11.02
CA VAL A 47 -17.27 17.99 10.68
C VAL A 47 -18.37 17.00 11.02
N THR A 48 -18.59 16.03 10.13
CA THR A 48 -19.67 15.04 10.23
C THR A 48 -19.06 13.66 10.43
N SER A 49 -19.67 12.84 11.28
CA SER A 49 -19.15 11.49 11.51
C SER A 49 -19.28 10.63 10.26
N TYR A 50 -18.24 9.88 9.94
CA TYR A 50 -18.30 8.91 8.84
C TYR A 50 -19.04 7.62 9.24
N ASN A 51 -19.23 7.40 10.55
CA ASN A 51 -19.97 6.26 11.09
C ASN A 51 -21.37 6.68 11.57
N ALA A 52 -22.13 5.69 12.06
CA ALA A 52 -23.46 5.88 12.63
C ALA A 52 -24.41 6.68 11.71
N ASN A 53 -24.35 6.41 10.40
CA ASN A 53 -25.16 7.09 9.38
C ASN A 53 -25.06 8.63 9.44
N ALA A 54 -23.86 9.16 9.72
CA ALA A 54 -23.61 10.60 9.80
C ALA A 54 -24.47 11.31 10.87
N ALA A 55 -24.75 10.64 11.99
CA ALA A 55 -25.60 11.16 13.07
C ALA A 55 -24.92 12.21 13.96
N TYR A 56 -23.59 12.26 13.97
CA TYR A 56 -22.83 13.12 14.87
C TYR A 56 -22.12 14.25 14.11
N TYR A 57 -22.09 15.42 14.74
CA TYR A 57 -21.48 16.63 14.23
C TYR A 57 -20.58 17.24 15.30
N ALA A 58 -19.57 17.96 14.85
CA ALA A 58 -18.75 18.78 15.73
C ALA A 58 -18.32 20.06 15.00
N LEU A 59 -18.10 21.11 15.77
CA LEU A 59 -17.54 22.34 15.26
C LEU A 59 -16.04 22.13 14.92
N PRO A 60 -15.50 22.76 13.87
CA PRO A 60 -14.10 22.62 13.50
C PRO A 60 -13.12 22.92 14.64
N GLU A 61 -13.45 23.88 15.51
CA GLU A 61 -12.58 24.37 16.58
C GLU A 61 -12.33 23.34 17.68
N VAL A 62 -13.26 22.40 17.88
CA VAL A 62 -13.15 21.34 18.90
C VAL A 62 -12.64 20.02 18.32
N ALA A 63 -12.53 19.91 16.99
CA ALA A 63 -12.06 18.70 16.34
C ALA A 63 -10.57 18.45 16.60
N ARG A 64 -10.21 17.20 16.88
CA ARG A 64 -8.84 16.77 17.22
C ARG A 64 -8.45 15.53 16.43
N PHE A 65 -7.89 15.75 15.25
CA PHE A 65 -7.47 14.67 14.35
C PHE A 65 -6.07 14.16 14.70
N ASP A 66 -5.89 12.85 14.60
CA ASP A 66 -4.59 12.18 14.73
C ASP A 66 -3.78 12.26 13.42
N SER A 67 -2.62 11.59 13.39
CA SER A 67 -1.75 11.53 12.21
C SER A 67 -2.39 10.91 10.98
N ASP A 68 -3.37 10.03 11.17
CA ASP A 68 -4.13 9.41 10.08
C ASP A 68 -5.29 10.31 9.62
N GLY A 69 -5.50 11.44 10.30
CA GLY A 69 -6.61 12.36 10.04
C GLY A 69 -7.93 11.86 10.59
N ILE A 70 -7.89 10.96 11.58
CA ILE A 70 -9.06 10.39 12.24
C ILE A 70 -9.24 11.04 13.61
N TRP A 71 -10.48 11.34 13.96
CA TRP A 71 -10.81 11.77 15.31
C TRP A 71 -11.89 10.86 15.89
N ARG A 72 -11.59 10.28 17.05
CA ARG A 72 -12.51 9.40 17.79
C ARG A 72 -13.01 10.14 19.02
N HIS A 73 -14.33 10.27 19.16
CA HIS A 73 -14.95 10.84 20.35
C HIS A 73 -16.17 10.03 20.75
N GLY A 74 -16.06 9.26 21.84
CA GLY A 74 -17.09 8.31 22.26
C GLY A 74 -17.47 7.33 21.14
N PRO A 75 -18.76 7.23 20.74
CA PRO A 75 -19.18 6.39 19.61
C PRO A 75 -18.92 7.04 18.24
N ALA A 76 -18.68 8.35 18.18
CA ALA A 76 -18.52 9.08 16.94
C ALA A 76 -17.11 8.93 16.38
N ARG A 77 -17.02 8.87 15.05
CA ARG A 77 -15.77 8.82 14.31
C ARG A 77 -15.80 9.84 13.18
N PHE A 78 -14.81 10.72 13.15
CA PHE A 78 -14.68 11.79 12.18
C PHE A 78 -13.41 11.64 11.38
N SER A 79 -13.40 12.27 10.21
CA SER A 79 -12.29 12.23 9.28
C SER A 79 -12.11 13.59 8.62
N ILE A 80 -10.86 14.01 8.45
CA ILE A 80 -10.53 15.21 7.65
C ILE A 80 -10.91 15.06 6.18
N PHE A 81 -11.10 13.82 5.72
CA PHE A 81 -11.48 13.52 4.34
C PHE A 81 -12.98 13.60 4.11
N GLY A 82 -13.81 13.73 5.15
CA GLY A 82 -15.26 13.74 5.04
C GLY A 82 -15.88 12.36 5.28
N ASN A 83 -16.54 11.80 4.26
CA ASN A 83 -17.32 10.58 4.44
C ASN A 83 -16.46 9.30 4.47
N LEU A 84 -17.05 8.15 4.80
CA LEU A 84 -16.31 6.90 4.93
C LEU A 84 -15.59 6.48 3.64
N SER A 85 -16.21 6.69 2.47
CA SER A 85 -15.59 6.36 1.18
C SER A 85 -14.35 7.20 0.93
N GLU A 86 -14.49 8.53 1.09
CA GLU A 86 -13.39 9.49 0.92
C GLU A 86 -12.27 9.23 1.92
N THR A 87 -12.63 8.87 3.15
CA THR A 87 -11.67 8.51 4.20
C THR A 87 -10.86 7.28 3.82
N VAL A 88 -11.50 6.21 3.37
CA VAL A 88 -10.79 4.99 2.96
C VAL A 88 -9.85 5.26 1.78
N ILE A 89 -10.34 5.97 0.76
CA ILE A 89 -9.54 6.33 -0.41
C ILE A 89 -8.35 7.19 0.02
N GLY A 90 -8.59 8.19 0.86
CA GLY A 90 -7.58 9.09 1.37
C GLY A 90 -6.50 8.40 2.23
N LEU A 91 -6.90 7.47 3.10
CA LEU A 91 -5.98 6.65 3.89
C LEU A 91 -5.12 5.77 2.98
N ILE A 92 -5.74 5.06 2.04
CA ILE A 92 -5.00 4.20 1.10
C ILE A 92 -4.07 5.05 0.23
N GLN A 93 -4.49 6.23 -0.24
CA GLN A 93 -3.64 7.11 -1.05
C GLN A 93 -2.35 7.53 -0.32
N ARG A 94 -2.44 7.76 1.00
CA ARG A 94 -1.28 8.15 1.82
C ARG A 94 -0.46 6.96 2.32
N ALA A 95 -1.06 5.77 2.37
CA ALA A 95 -0.39 4.57 2.86
C ALA A 95 0.68 4.11 1.87
N PRO A 96 1.98 4.12 2.25
CA PRO A 96 3.05 3.85 1.29
C PRO A 96 3.14 2.38 0.85
N GLU A 97 2.42 1.47 1.48
CA GLU A 97 2.36 0.04 1.17
C GLU A 97 0.91 -0.45 0.91
N GLY A 98 -0.01 0.49 0.65
CA GLY A 98 -1.44 0.20 0.63
C GLY A 98 -1.95 -0.27 1.99
N MET A 99 -3.19 -0.76 2.04
CA MET A 99 -3.78 -1.25 3.29
C MET A 99 -4.67 -2.47 3.05
N SER A 100 -4.68 -3.39 4.00
CA SER A 100 -5.63 -4.50 4.08
C SER A 100 -6.93 -4.05 4.76
N ALA A 101 -7.98 -4.86 4.62
CA ALA A 101 -9.26 -4.59 5.29
C ALA A 101 -9.12 -4.54 6.83
N ASP A 102 -8.25 -5.37 7.40
CA ASP A 102 -8.01 -5.44 8.85
C ASP A 102 -7.29 -4.18 9.36
N GLU A 103 -6.25 -3.73 8.65
CA GLU A 103 -5.53 -2.48 8.97
C GLU A 103 -6.47 -1.27 8.88
N LEU A 104 -7.29 -1.19 7.82
CA LEU A 104 -8.32 -0.14 7.69
C LEU A 104 -9.33 -0.22 8.83
N SER A 105 -9.75 -1.42 9.22
CA SER A 105 -10.67 -1.60 10.35
C SER A 105 -10.07 -1.17 11.68
N GLN A 106 -8.78 -1.40 11.88
CA GLN A 106 -8.06 -0.97 13.07
C GLN A 106 -7.95 0.56 13.14
N VAL A 107 -7.62 1.22 12.03
CA VAL A 107 -7.50 2.68 11.92
C VAL A 107 -8.86 3.38 11.99
N LEU A 108 -9.90 2.81 11.39
CA LEU A 108 -11.24 3.44 11.35
C LEU A 108 -12.12 3.05 12.54
N GLY A 109 -11.80 1.98 13.26
CA GLY A 109 -12.62 1.46 14.35
C GLY A 109 -13.98 0.93 13.90
N VAL A 110 -14.13 0.55 12.63
CA VAL A 110 -15.33 -0.04 12.03
C VAL A 110 -14.94 -1.19 11.10
N ARG A 111 -15.82 -2.18 10.91
CA ARG A 111 -15.53 -3.32 10.02
C ARG A 111 -15.56 -2.88 8.56
N MET A 112 -14.47 -3.12 7.84
CA MET A 112 -14.29 -2.59 6.49
C MET A 112 -14.46 -3.63 5.38
N GLY A 113 -14.38 -4.93 5.69
CA GLY A 113 -14.27 -6.01 4.69
C GLY A 113 -15.27 -5.93 3.53
N SER A 114 -16.57 -5.80 3.81
CA SER A 114 -17.59 -5.68 2.75
C SER A 114 -17.54 -4.32 2.03
N PHE A 115 -17.26 -3.25 2.77
CA PHE A 115 -17.24 -1.88 2.23
C PHE A 115 -16.10 -1.66 1.23
N VAL A 116 -14.88 -2.11 1.54
CA VAL A 116 -13.74 -1.97 0.62
C VAL A 116 -13.93 -2.81 -0.65
N LYS A 117 -14.67 -3.93 -0.55
CA LYS A 117 -15.05 -4.71 -1.73
C LYS A 117 -15.97 -3.91 -2.66
N ALA A 118 -16.97 -3.23 -2.13
CA ALA A 118 -17.85 -2.35 -2.91
C ALA A 118 -17.09 -1.18 -3.55
N LEU A 119 -16.06 -0.64 -2.89
CA LEU A 119 -15.20 0.39 -3.47
C LEU A 119 -14.37 -0.13 -4.65
N VAL A 120 -13.91 -1.38 -4.60
CA VAL A 120 -13.23 -2.03 -5.74
C VAL A 120 -14.21 -2.25 -6.88
N GLU A 121 -15.41 -2.76 -6.59
CA GLU A 121 -16.47 -3.01 -7.60
C GLU A 121 -16.93 -1.71 -8.29
N SER A 122 -16.85 -0.57 -7.60
CA SER A 122 -17.13 0.76 -8.16
C SER A 122 -15.92 1.44 -8.81
N GLY A 123 -14.79 0.73 -8.95
CA GLY A 123 -13.59 1.25 -9.61
C GLY A 123 -12.84 2.34 -8.85
N LYS A 124 -13.06 2.45 -7.53
CA LYS A 124 -12.42 3.48 -6.69
C LYS A 124 -11.13 3.01 -6.02
N LEU A 125 -10.90 1.70 -5.97
CA LEU A 125 -9.71 1.09 -5.38
C LEU A 125 -9.24 -0.07 -6.24
N PHE A 126 -7.93 -0.26 -6.30
CA PHE A 126 -7.35 -1.48 -6.84
C PHE A 126 -7.16 -2.51 -5.73
N ARG A 127 -7.30 -3.80 -6.05
CA ARG A 127 -7.10 -4.89 -5.07
C ARG A 127 -6.22 -5.97 -5.64
N GLU A 128 -5.21 -6.36 -4.87
CA GLU A 128 -4.34 -7.49 -5.17
C GLU A 128 -4.29 -8.45 -3.99
N LYS A 129 -4.01 -9.72 -4.25
CA LYS A 129 -3.76 -10.71 -3.21
C LYS A 129 -2.26 -10.86 -3.01
N ILE A 130 -1.78 -10.52 -1.82
CA ILE A 130 -0.37 -10.68 -1.43
C ILE A 130 -0.31 -11.71 -0.30
N GLY A 131 0.26 -12.88 -0.61
CA GLY A 131 0.18 -14.05 0.26
C GLY A 131 -1.26 -14.50 0.50
N HIS A 132 -1.70 -14.53 1.76
CA HIS A 132 -3.07 -14.91 2.13
C HIS A 132 -4.01 -13.72 2.34
N ARG A 133 -3.54 -12.49 2.18
CA ARG A 133 -4.32 -11.27 2.47
C ARG A 133 -4.59 -10.49 1.20
N TYR A 134 -5.79 -9.92 1.11
CA TYR A 134 -6.08 -8.89 0.12
C TYR A 134 -5.55 -7.55 0.63
N VAL A 135 -4.84 -6.85 -0.25
CA VAL A 135 -4.35 -5.49 -0.02
C VAL A 135 -4.99 -4.59 -1.06
N TYR A 136 -5.43 -3.43 -0.60
CA TYR A 136 -6.09 -2.40 -1.38
C TYR A 136 -5.12 -1.26 -1.62
N PHE A 137 -5.11 -0.78 -2.86
CA PHE A 137 -4.17 0.19 -3.39
C PHE A 137 -4.89 1.34 -4.07
N SER A 138 -4.17 2.43 -4.28
CA SER A 138 -4.67 3.54 -5.07
C SER A 138 -5.03 3.10 -6.51
N MET A 139 -5.96 3.83 -7.12
CA MET A 139 -6.25 3.73 -8.54
C MET A 139 -5.24 4.51 -9.40
N ASP A 140 -4.47 5.43 -8.80
CA ASP A 140 -3.37 6.10 -9.49
C ASP A 140 -2.25 5.10 -9.79
N ASP A 141 -1.87 4.95 -11.05
CA ASP A 141 -0.92 3.93 -11.50
C ASP A 141 0.48 4.09 -10.88
N GLN A 142 0.97 5.32 -10.73
CA GLN A 142 2.30 5.59 -10.19
C GLN A 142 2.33 5.30 -8.69
N VAL A 143 1.32 5.78 -7.96
CA VAL A 143 1.16 5.53 -6.53
C VAL A 143 0.96 4.04 -6.28
N ARG A 144 0.09 3.37 -7.05
CA ARG A 144 -0.14 1.93 -6.95
C ARG A 144 1.15 1.15 -7.15
N ALA A 145 1.93 1.44 -8.20
CA ALA A 145 3.18 0.72 -8.47
C ALA A 145 4.17 0.85 -7.29
N ALA A 146 4.29 2.05 -6.71
CA ALA A 146 5.13 2.27 -5.53
C ALA A 146 4.61 1.50 -4.30
N GLN A 147 3.29 1.53 -4.07
CA GLN A 147 2.65 0.84 -2.95
C GLN A 147 2.79 -0.68 -3.04
N THR A 148 2.48 -1.26 -4.20
CA THR A 148 2.60 -2.69 -4.45
C THR A 148 4.04 -3.15 -4.23
N ARG A 149 5.02 -2.43 -4.77
CA ARG A 149 6.45 -2.76 -4.56
C ARG A 149 6.82 -2.75 -3.08
N LYS A 150 6.46 -1.71 -2.33
CA LYS A 150 6.76 -1.61 -0.90
C LYS A 150 6.07 -2.71 -0.09
N ARG A 151 4.83 -3.05 -0.44
CA ARG A 151 4.07 -4.14 0.21
C ARG A 151 4.70 -5.50 -0.03
N GLN A 152 5.15 -5.76 -1.26
CA GLN A 152 5.88 -6.98 -1.59
C GLN A 152 7.24 -7.03 -0.87
N GLU A 153 7.97 -5.92 -0.81
CA GLU A 153 9.20 -5.79 -0.02
C GLU A 153 8.97 -6.14 1.45
N MET A 154 7.95 -5.60 2.10
CA MET A 154 7.61 -5.95 3.48
C MET A 154 7.26 -7.43 3.64
N HIS A 155 6.45 -7.97 2.73
CA HIS A 155 6.01 -9.36 2.78
C HIS A 155 7.19 -10.33 2.67
N TRP A 156 8.10 -10.07 1.73
CA TRP A 156 9.27 -10.91 1.49
C TRP A 156 10.50 -10.55 2.33
N ALA A 157 10.55 -9.39 2.97
CA ALA A 157 11.51 -9.17 4.05
C ALA A 157 11.25 -10.14 5.21
N THR A 158 9.98 -10.49 5.46
CA THR A 158 9.60 -11.40 6.55
C THR A 158 9.54 -12.87 6.10
N ARG A 159 9.24 -13.13 4.82
CA ARG A 159 8.97 -14.48 4.27
C ARG A 159 9.77 -14.85 3.03
N GLY A 160 10.75 -14.04 2.65
CA GLY A 160 11.57 -14.25 1.46
C GLY A 160 12.66 -15.28 1.68
N LEU A 161 13.48 -15.45 0.65
CA LEU A 161 14.61 -16.36 0.65
C LEU A 161 15.70 -15.86 1.60
N SER A 162 16.27 -16.76 2.40
CA SER A 162 17.54 -16.45 3.08
C SER A 162 18.65 -16.26 2.03
N GLN A 163 19.79 -15.68 2.43
CA GLN A 163 20.93 -15.55 1.50
C GLN A 163 21.36 -16.90 0.92
N MET A 164 21.36 -17.95 1.73
CA MET A 164 21.73 -19.31 1.28
C MET A 164 20.68 -19.90 0.33
N ASP A 165 19.40 -19.64 0.58
CA ASP A 165 18.32 -20.10 -0.30
C ASP A 165 18.35 -19.36 -1.64
N ALA A 166 18.61 -18.05 -1.61
CA ALA A 166 18.79 -17.23 -2.81
C ALA A 166 19.96 -17.73 -3.66
N ILE A 167 21.11 -18.02 -3.04
CA ILE A 167 22.26 -18.63 -3.73
C ILE A 167 21.87 -19.98 -4.34
N SER A 168 21.15 -20.81 -3.60
CA SER A 168 20.70 -22.13 -4.07
C SER A 168 19.75 -22.01 -5.28
N VAL A 169 18.83 -21.05 -5.25
CA VAL A 169 17.95 -20.73 -6.38
C VAL A 169 18.75 -20.28 -7.59
N LEU A 170 19.72 -19.37 -7.42
CA LEU A 170 20.58 -18.90 -8.51
C LEU A 170 21.42 -20.04 -9.11
N VAL A 171 22.01 -20.87 -8.27
CA VAL A 171 22.81 -22.03 -8.70
C VAL A 171 21.94 -22.98 -9.54
N GLU A 172 20.71 -23.25 -9.11
CA GLU A 172 19.81 -24.13 -9.86
C GLU A 172 19.32 -23.50 -11.17
N PHE A 173 19.04 -22.19 -11.17
CA PHE A 173 18.71 -21.45 -12.40
C PHE A 173 19.89 -21.37 -13.37
N ILE A 174 21.13 -21.26 -12.90
CA ILE A 174 22.33 -21.29 -13.76
C ILE A 174 22.52 -22.67 -14.39
N LYS A 175 22.23 -23.75 -13.66
CA LYS A 175 22.29 -25.12 -14.20
C LYS A 175 21.26 -25.34 -15.29
N ASP A 176 20.05 -24.83 -15.09
CA ASP A 176 18.98 -24.92 -16.08
C ASP A 176 18.17 -23.62 -16.18
N PRO A 177 18.58 -22.71 -17.09
CA PRO A 177 17.89 -21.42 -17.28
C PRO A 177 16.52 -21.54 -17.94
N THR A 178 16.09 -22.75 -18.33
CA THR A 178 14.76 -22.96 -18.91
C THR A 178 13.68 -23.16 -17.84
N LEU A 179 14.08 -23.44 -16.60
CA LEU A 179 13.16 -23.62 -15.50
C LEU A 179 12.50 -22.31 -15.11
N GLY A 180 11.17 -22.30 -15.13
CA GLY A 180 10.37 -21.22 -14.60
C GLY A 180 10.38 -21.19 -13.06
N PRO A 181 9.90 -20.10 -12.44
CA PRO A 181 9.85 -19.93 -10.99
C PRO A 181 9.20 -21.09 -10.23
N ALA A 182 8.04 -21.58 -10.71
CA ALA A 182 7.33 -22.71 -10.11
C ALA A 182 8.16 -24.00 -10.13
N GLN A 183 8.86 -24.26 -11.24
CA GLN A 183 9.68 -25.47 -11.43
C GLN A 183 10.93 -25.43 -10.55
N LEU A 184 11.55 -24.25 -10.42
CA LEU A 184 12.67 -24.04 -9.49
C LEU A 184 12.23 -24.27 -8.05
N ALA A 185 11.06 -23.75 -7.65
CA ALA A 185 10.52 -23.96 -6.31
C ALA A 185 10.31 -25.45 -6.02
N GLU A 186 9.64 -26.20 -6.90
CA GLU A 186 9.39 -27.63 -6.68
C GLU A 186 10.70 -28.43 -6.60
N ARG A 187 11.66 -28.12 -7.46
CA ARG A 187 12.95 -28.81 -7.49
C ARG A 187 13.80 -28.54 -6.25
N LEU A 188 13.67 -27.36 -5.65
CA LEU A 188 14.39 -26.97 -4.44
C LEU A 188 13.63 -27.31 -3.16
N ARG A 189 12.34 -27.60 -3.23
CA ARG A 189 11.47 -27.94 -2.09
C ARG A 189 12.03 -29.01 -1.15
N PRO A 190 12.68 -30.09 -1.63
CA PRO A 190 13.28 -31.10 -0.73
C PRO A 190 14.44 -30.56 0.12
N ARG A 191 15.13 -29.51 -0.33
CA ARG A 191 16.28 -28.91 0.36
C ARG A 191 15.91 -27.63 1.12
N ILE A 192 14.93 -26.89 0.60
CA ILE A 192 14.49 -25.60 1.13
C ILE A 192 12.95 -25.64 1.21
N PRO A 193 12.37 -26.18 2.29
CA PRO A 193 10.92 -26.34 2.39
C PRO A 193 10.11 -25.03 2.35
N THR A 194 10.76 -23.91 2.67
CA THR A 194 10.18 -22.56 2.68
C THR A 194 10.24 -21.86 1.32
N VAL A 195 10.94 -22.44 0.33
CA VAL A 195 11.03 -21.86 -1.02
C VAL A 195 9.65 -21.91 -1.67
N SER A 196 9.17 -20.76 -2.14
CA SER A 196 7.92 -20.66 -2.88
C SER A 196 8.15 -19.95 -4.20
N GLU A 197 7.29 -20.22 -5.18
CA GLU A 197 7.29 -19.53 -6.46
C GLU A 197 7.30 -18.01 -6.29
N GLY A 198 6.42 -17.48 -5.43
CA GLY A 198 6.32 -16.04 -5.17
C GLY A 198 7.60 -15.43 -4.59
N ALA A 199 8.31 -16.17 -3.73
CA ALA A 199 9.58 -15.73 -3.19
C ALA A 199 10.68 -15.69 -4.27
N ILE A 200 10.68 -16.65 -5.20
CA ILE A 200 11.61 -16.68 -6.34
C ILE A 200 11.31 -15.56 -7.33
N VAL A 201 10.04 -15.40 -7.74
CA VAL A 201 9.61 -14.33 -8.67
C VAL A 201 10.06 -12.98 -8.13
N TYR A 202 9.71 -12.67 -6.88
CA TYR A 202 10.09 -11.41 -6.28
C TYR A 202 11.61 -11.23 -6.16
N PHE A 203 12.34 -12.27 -5.76
CA PHE A 203 13.80 -12.21 -5.69
C PHE A 203 14.41 -11.85 -7.06
N PHE A 204 13.92 -12.47 -8.14
CA PHE A 204 14.42 -12.18 -9.49
C PHE A 204 14.06 -10.76 -9.94
N GLU A 205 12.82 -10.33 -9.74
CA GLU A 205 12.36 -8.97 -10.07
C GLU A 205 13.16 -7.91 -9.30
N LYS A 206 13.35 -8.09 -7.99
CA LYS A 206 14.12 -7.19 -7.13
C LYS A 206 15.57 -7.02 -7.60
N HIS A 207 16.18 -8.10 -8.08
CA HIS A 207 17.57 -8.11 -8.53
C HIS A 207 17.73 -7.91 -10.05
N GLY A 208 16.64 -7.66 -10.78
CA GLY A 208 16.67 -7.43 -12.24
C GLY A 208 17.11 -8.66 -13.05
N ILE A 209 16.82 -9.86 -12.56
CA ILE A 209 17.20 -11.13 -13.20
C ILE A 209 16.05 -11.58 -14.11
N ASP A 210 16.29 -11.65 -15.41
CA ASP A 210 15.30 -12.13 -16.38
C ASP A 210 15.34 -13.65 -16.49
N PHE A 211 14.17 -14.29 -16.40
CA PHE A 211 14.01 -15.72 -16.69
C PHE A 211 14.24 -16.04 -18.18
N LYS A 212 14.13 -15.06 -19.07
CA LYS A 212 14.41 -15.20 -20.51
C LYS A 212 15.89 -15.03 -20.80
N SER A 213 16.71 -15.95 -20.30
CA SER A 213 18.11 -16.06 -20.71
C SER A 213 18.19 -16.54 -22.17
N LYS A 214 18.24 -15.61 -23.14
CA LYS A 214 18.78 -15.91 -24.47
C LYS A 214 20.25 -16.28 -24.28
N LYS A 215 20.59 -17.57 -24.36
CA LYS A 215 21.96 -18.10 -24.25
C LYS A 215 22.96 -17.25 -25.05
N LYS A 216 23.65 -16.31 -24.43
CA LYS A 216 24.96 -15.86 -24.91
C LYS A 216 25.98 -16.83 -24.33
N ARG A 217 26.41 -17.80 -25.16
CA ARG A 217 27.52 -18.71 -24.82
C ARG A 217 28.71 -17.84 -24.42
N PHE A 218 29.10 -17.91 -23.15
CA PHE A 218 30.37 -17.38 -22.69
C PHE A 218 31.47 -18.29 -23.26
N VAL A 219 32.02 -17.92 -24.41
CA VAL A 219 33.17 -18.63 -25.00
C VAL A 219 34.39 -18.26 -24.15
N ARG A 220 34.86 -19.20 -23.32
CA ARG A 220 36.16 -19.07 -22.65
C ARG A 220 37.24 -19.10 -23.73
N SER A 221 37.87 -17.96 -24.03
CA SER A 221 39.10 -17.96 -24.81
C SER A 221 40.22 -18.56 -23.95
N HIS A 222 40.53 -19.84 -24.16
CA HIS A 222 41.82 -20.38 -23.74
C HIS A 222 42.86 -19.87 -24.75
N LYS A 223 43.60 -18.81 -24.38
CA LYS A 223 44.87 -18.52 -25.03
C LYS A 223 45.86 -19.60 -24.57
N ALA A 224 45.99 -20.65 -25.38
CA ALA A 224 47.12 -21.56 -25.31
C ALA A 224 48.40 -20.74 -25.57
N SER A 225 49.25 -20.67 -24.56
CA SER A 225 50.59 -20.11 -24.67
C SER A 225 51.52 -21.26 -24.99
N SER A 226 51.96 -21.39 -26.23
CA SER A 226 53.06 -22.28 -26.61
C SER A 226 54.35 -21.48 -26.65
N PRO A 227 55.43 -21.89 -25.96
CA PRO A 227 56.77 -21.36 -26.20
C PRO A 227 57.55 -22.35 -27.06
N SER A 228 58.05 -21.93 -28.22
CA SER A 228 59.21 -22.58 -28.85
C SER A 228 59.76 -21.69 -29.96
N CYS A 229 60.84 -20.96 -29.64
CA CYS A 229 61.81 -20.53 -30.63
C CYS A 229 63.20 -20.71 -30.01
N ARG A 230 63.88 -21.80 -30.39
CA ARG A 230 65.33 -21.90 -30.32
C ARG A 230 65.84 -22.30 -31.70
N SER A 231 66.69 -21.43 -32.23
CA SER A 231 68.02 -21.72 -32.78
C SER A 231 68.25 -20.93 -34.07
N CYS A 232 69.22 -20.03 -34.00
CA CYS A 232 70.17 -19.75 -35.08
C CYS A 232 71.34 -19.00 -34.45
N CYS A 233 72.44 -19.72 -34.27
CA CYS A 233 73.74 -19.17 -33.95
C CYS A 233 74.70 -19.56 -35.08
N SER A 234 75.27 -18.51 -35.68
CA SER A 234 76.71 -18.37 -35.98
C SER A 234 77.28 -18.79 -37.34
N SER A 235 77.99 -17.80 -37.92
CA SER A 235 79.22 -17.88 -38.74
C SER A 235 79.03 -18.22 -40.23
N GLY A 236 79.65 -17.56 -41.23
CA GLY A 236 80.80 -16.66 -41.30
C GLY A 236 81.75 -17.11 -42.42
N ALA A 237 82.32 -16.16 -43.19
CA ALA A 237 83.31 -16.25 -44.30
C ALA A 237 82.76 -16.68 -45.68
N GLY A 238 83.04 -16.03 -46.82
CA GLY A 238 84.03 -15.05 -47.32
C GLY A 238 84.29 -15.39 -48.81
N PRO A 239 85.32 -14.87 -49.50
CA PRO A 239 85.77 -13.49 -49.69
C PRO A 239 85.10 -12.75 -50.86
#